data_AF-A0A257P5K6-F1
#
_entry.id   AF-A0A257P5K6-F1
#
_cell.length_a   1.000
_cell.length_b   1.000
_cell.length_c   1.000
_cell.angle_alpha   90.00
_cell.angle_beta   90.00
_cell.angle_gamma   90.00
#
_symmetry.space_group_name_H-M   'P 1'
#
loop_
_entity.id
_entity.type
_entity.pdbx_description
1 polymer ?
#
loop_
_entity_poly.entity_id
_entity_poly.type
_entity_poly.pdbx_seq_one_letter_code
_entity_poly.pdbx_strand_id
1 'polypeptide(L)'
;RSLEHDAQALQAQSAAVASAQTSLQLVEQQYALGTASALQLLTAQQQRQQTRIGLIAAQAARLNDTALLYQALGGGLQPQTQALVQTPTHAPAPAASSAGLTSSPV
;
A
#
# COMPACT_ATOMS: atom_id res chain seq x y z
N ARG A 1 16.88 -8.29 -10.58
CA ARG A 1 16.24 -9.27 -9.65
C ARG A 1 14.91 -8.79 -9.05
N SER A 2 14.79 -7.63 -8.36
CA SER A 2 13.48 -7.16 -7.85
C SER A 2 12.46 -6.95 -8.98
N LEU A 3 12.83 -6.18 -10.02
CA LEU A 3 11.98 -5.95 -11.19
C LEU A 3 11.53 -7.23 -11.92
N GLU A 4 12.42 -8.22 -12.08
CA GLU A 4 12.01 -9.52 -12.65
C GLU A 4 11.02 -10.26 -11.76
N HIS A 5 11.18 -10.18 -10.43
CA HIS A 5 10.23 -10.74 -9.48
C HIS A 5 8.86 -10.06 -9.58
N ASP A 6 8.83 -8.74 -9.72
CA ASP A 6 7.60 -7.96 -9.86
C ASP A 6 6.89 -8.27 -11.19
N ALA A 7 7.66 -8.44 -12.27
CA ALA A 7 7.14 -8.86 -13.57
C ALA A 7 6.55 -10.29 -13.51
N GLN A 8 7.25 -11.22 -12.87
CA GLN A 8 6.77 -12.59 -12.67
C GLN A 8 5.51 -12.62 -11.80
N ALA A 9 5.45 -11.83 -10.72
CA ALA A 9 4.29 -11.72 -9.87
C ALA A 9 3.07 -11.15 -10.62
N LEU A 10 3.26 -10.10 -11.42
CA LEU A 10 2.19 -9.53 -12.24
C LEU A 10 1.69 -10.53 -13.30
N GLN A 11 2.59 -11.28 -13.93
CA GLN A 11 2.23 -12.34 -14.86
C GLN A 11 1.43 -13.46 -14.15
N ALA A 12 1.86 -13.90 -12.97
CA ALA A 12 1.15 -14.89 -12.17
C ALA A 12 -0.27 -14.40 -11.79
N GLN A 13 -0.42 -13.13 -11.39
CA GLN A 13 -1.75 -12.59 -11.09
C GLN A 13 -2.65 -12.49 -12.31
N SER A 14 -2.08 -12.17 -13.49
CA SER A 14 -2.86 -12.16 -14.74
C SER A 14 -3.37 -13.56 -15.11
N ALA A 15 -2.53 -14.59 -14.94
CA ALA A 15 -2.91 -15.98 -15.16
C ALA A 15 -3.96 -16.45 -14.15
N ALA A 16 -3.84 -16.03 -12.88
CA ALA A 16 -4.82 -16.34 -11.84
C ALA A 16 -6.20 -15.75 -12.14
N VAL A 17 -6.26 -14.51 -12.65
CA VAL A 17 -7.52 -13.89 -13.10
C VAL A 17 -8.14 -14.65 -14.27
N ALA A 18 -7.33 -15.05 -15.27
CA ALA A 18 -7.82 -15.83 -16.40
C ALA A 18 -8.36 -17.21 -15.97
N SER A 19 -7.66 -17.87 -15.05
CA SER A 19 -8.11 -19.14 -14.47
C SER A 19 -9.43 -18.96 -13.72
N ALA A 20 -9.55 -17.95 -12.85
CA ALA A 20 -10.77 -17.69 -12.09
C ALA A 20 -11.95 -17.31 -12.98
N GLN A 21 -11.71 -16.61 -14.09
CA GLN A 21 -12.73 -16.31 -15.11
C GLN A 21 -13.25 -17.60 -15.77
N THR A 22 -12.34 -18.51 -16.12
CA THR A 22 -12.69 -19.81 -16.73
C THR A 22 -13.48 -20.67 -15.74
N SER A 23 -13.06 -20.70 -14.46
CA SER A 23 -13.79 -21.41 -13.40
C SER A 23 -15.19 -20.83 -13.18
N LEU A 24 -15.34 -19.51 -13.20
CA LEU A 24 -16.66 -18.88 -13.09
C LEU A 24 -17.56 -19.28 -14.26
N GLN A 25 -17.08 -19.24 -15.49
CA GLN A 25 -17.85 -19.65 -16.67
C GLN A 25 -18.31 -21.11 -16.59
N LEU A 26 -17.47 -22.00 -16.06
CA LEU A 26 -17.82 -23.40 -15.87
C LEU A 26 -18.91 -23.57 -14.80
N VAL A 27 -18.85 -22.80 -13.71
CA VAL A 27 -19.88 -22.84 -12.65
C VAL A 27 -21.19 -22.20 -13.12
N GLU A 28 -21.14 -21.13 -13.92
CA GLU A 28 -22.33 -20.54 -14.56
C GLU A 28 -23.06 -21.56 -15.44
N GLN A 29 -22.31 -22.33 -16.23
CA GLN A 29 -22.88 -23.42 -17.06
C GLN A 29 -23.50 -24.53 -16.19
N GLN A 30 -22.79 -24.98 -15.15
CA GLN A 30 -23.33 -25.99 -14.23
C GLN A 30 -24.57 -25.51 -13.49
N TYR A 31 -24.63 -24.24 -13.10
CA TYR A 31 -25.80 -23.64 -12.47
C TYR A 31 -26.99 -23.61 -13.43
N ALA A 32 -26.77 -23.24 -14.71
CA ALA A 32 -27.82 -23.27 -15.73
C ALA A 32 -28.34 -24.69 -16.02
N LEU A 33 -27.48 -25.71 -15.86
CA LEU A 33 -27.85 -27.13 -15.97
C LEU A 33 -28.43 -27.71 -14.66
N GLY A 34 -28.49 -26.92 -13.58
CA GLY A 34 -28.97 -27.36 -12.27
C GLY A 34 -28.01 -28.26 -11.49
N THR A 35 -26.78 -28.45 -11.97
CA THR A 35 -25.75 -29.30 -11.33
C THR A 35 -24.89 -28.55 -10.33
N ALA A 36 -24.90 -27.22 -10.34
CA ALA A 36 -24.32 -26.36 -9.30
C ALA A 36 -25.42 -25.57 -8.57
N SER A 37 -25.20 -25.35 -7.29
CA SER A 37 -26.04 -24.51 -6.43
C SER A 37 -25.74 -23.02 -6.61
N ALA A 38 -26.68 -22.15 -6.22
CA ALA A 38 -26.47 -20.70 -6.22
C ALA A 38 -25.29 -20.26 -5.33
N LEU A 39 -25.02 -20.99 -4.23
CA LEU A 39 -23.86 -20.72 -3.38
C LEU A 39 -22.54 -21.01 -4.11
N GLN A 40 -22.46 -22.10 -4.88
CA GLN A 40 -21.26 -22.39 -5.69
C GLN A 40 -21.02 -21.30 -6.74
N LEU A 41 -22.09 -20.78 -7.37
CA LEU A 41 -21.99 -19.64 -8.28
C LEU A 41 -21.46 -18.39 -7.58
N LEU A 42 -21.99 -18.05 -6.41
CA LEU A 42 -21.55 -16.89 -5.64
C LEU A 42 -20.09 -17.02 -5.20
N THR A 43 -19.66 -18.20 -4.77
CA THR A 43 -18.26 -18.47 -4.42
C THR A 43 -17.34 -18.31 -5.64
N ALA A 44 -17.73 -18.80 -6.82
CA ALA A 44 -16.94 -18.62 -8.04
C ALA A 44 -16.84 -17.14 -8.44
N GLN A 45 -17.92 -16.38 -8.31
CA GLN A 45 -17.93 -14.93 -8.53
C GLN A 45 -17.01 -14.21 -7.55
N GLN A 46 -17.08 -14.54 -6.26
CA GLN A 46 -16.21 -13.99 -5.23
C GLN A 46 -14.74 -14.27 -5.54
N GLN A 47 -14.39 -15.50 -5.91
CA GLN A 47 -13.03 -15.87 -6.26
C GLN A 47 -12.50 -15.08 -7.46
N ARG A 48 -13.34 -14.86 -8.48
CA ARG A 48 -13.01 -14.03 -9.64
C ARG A 48 -12.77 -12.58 -9.25
N GLN A 49 -13.54 -12.02 -8.31
CA GLN A 49 -13.29 -10.66 -7.84
C GLN A 49 -12.02 -10.57 -7.00
N GLN A 50 -11.76 -11.55 -6.14
CA GLN A 50 -10.55 -11.59 -5.31
C GLN A 50 -9.27 -11.61 -6.15
N THR A 51 -9.25 -12.41 -7.22
CA THR A 51 -8.09 -12.44 -8.14
C THR A 51 -7.91 -11.12 -8.89
N ARG A 52 -9.00 -10.44 -9.29
CA ARG A 52 -8.91 -9.10 -9.90
C ARG A 52 -8.35 -8.05 -8.95
N ILE A 53 -8.75 -8.08 -7.68
CA ILE A 53 -8.19 -7.20 -6.64
C ILE A 53 -6.67 -7.42 -6.54
N GLY A 54 -6.23 -8.68 -6.53
CA GLY A 54 -4.80 -9.02 -6.52
C GLY A 54 -4.03 -8.47 -7.73
N LEU A 55 -4.61 -8.53 -8.93
CA LEU A 55 -3.99 -7.96 -10.13
C LEU A 55 -3.86 -6.43 -10.05
N ILE A 56 -4.91 -5.75 -9.56
CA ILE A 56 -4.90 -4.30 -9.37
C ILE A 56 -3.82 -3.90 -8.35
N ALA A 57 -3.71 -4.64 -7.24
CA ALA A 57 -2.67 -4.41 -6.24
C ALA A 57 -1.25 -4.57 -6.81
N ALA A 58 -1.02 -5.61 -7.63
CA ALA A 58 0.27 -5.81 -8.30
C ALA A 58 0.60 -4.68 -9.29
N GLN A 59 -0.40 -4.19 -10.03
CA GLN A 59 -0.23 -3.05 -10.94
C GLN A 59 0.10 -1.76 -10.17
N ALA A 60 -0.60 -1.52 -9.05
CA ALA A 60 -0.35 -0.36 -8.20
C ALA A 60 1.06 -0.37 -7.61
N ALA A 61 1.54 -1.55 -7.15
CA ALA A 61 2.91 -1.71 -6.66
C ALA A 61 3.94 -1.33 -7.74
N ARG A 62 3.79 -1.86 -8.97
CA ARG A 62 4.69 -1.55 -10.08
C ARG A 62 4.73 -0.06 -10.41
N LEU A 63 3.59 0.62 -10.40
CA LEU A 63 3.53 2.08 -10.63
C LEU A 63 4.23 2.85 -9.50
N ASN A 64 4.02 2.45 -8.25
CA ASN A 64 4.69 3.06 -7.10
C ASN A 64 6.22 2.90 -7.18
N ASP A 65 6.70 1.71 -7.55
CA ASP A 65 8.14 1.46 -7.71
C ASP A 65 8.75 2.32 -8.82
N THR A 66 8.03 2.52 -9.93
CA THR A 66 8.49 3.44 -10.98
C THR A 66 8.52 4.90 -10.52
N ALA A 67 7.58 5.34 -9.68
CA ALA A 67 7.58 6.69 -9.12
C ALA A 67 8.76 6.90 -8.15
N LEU A 68 9.02 5.91 -7.28
CA LEU A 68 10.17 5.93 -6.37
C LEU A 68 11.51 5.90 -7.13
N LEU A 69 11.61 5.10 -8.19
CA LEU A 69 12.78 5.08 -9.05
C LEU A 69 13.01 6.46 -9.71
N TYR A 70 11.95 7.07 -10.25
CA TYR A 70 12.05 8.40 -10.86
C TYR A 70 12.47 9.46 -9.83
N GLN A 71 11.94 9.40 -8.61
CA GLN A 71 12.35 10.27 -7.50
C GLN A 71 13.83 10.05 -7.13
N ALA A 72 14.29 8.81 -7.04
CA ALA A 72 15.66 8.46 -6.71
C ALA A 72 16.68 8.89 -7.78
N LEU A 73 16.28 8.90 -9.06
CA LEU A 73 17.10 9.40 -10.17
C LEU A 73 17.20 10.94 -10.23
N GLY A 74 16.60 11.65 -9.26
CA GLY A 74 16.66 13.12 -9.18
C GLY A 74 15.49 13.83 -9.85
N GLY A 75 14.46 13.11 -10.30
CA GLY A 75 13.21 13.66 -10.82
C GLY A 75 12.22 14.12 -9.73
N GLY A 76 12.65 14.27 -8.48
CA GLY A 76 11.80 14.75 -7.41
C GLY A 76 11.39 16.21 -7.64
N LEU A 77 10.08 16.49 -7.65
CA LEU A 77 9.58 17.78 -7.17
C LEU A 77 9.93 17.85 -5.69
N GLN A 78 11.14 18.29 -5.37
CA GLN A 78 11.46 18.76 -4.04
C GLN A 78 10.55 19.96 -3.78
N PRO A 79 9.69 19.99 -2.74
CA PRO A 79 9.26 21.28 -2.25
C PRO A 79 10.53 22.04 -1.86
N GLN A 80 10.80 23.17 -2.50
CA GLN A 80 11.90 24.02 -2.10
C GLN A 80 11.65 24.50 -0.66
N THR A 81 12.50 24.00 0.23
CA THR A 81 12.92 24.46 1.55
C THR A 81 12.27 25.73 2.09
N GLN A 82 11.72 25.65 3.30
CA GLN A 82 12.16 26.56 4.37
C GLN A 82 12.44 25.76 5.64
N ALA A 83 13.71 25.37 5.78
CA ALA A 83 14.31 25.27 7.09
C ALA A 83 14.25 26.66 7.74
N LEU A 84 13.26 26.90 8.58
CA LEU A 84 13.35 27.97 9.58
C LEU A 84 14.30 27.46 10.67
N VAL A 85 15.59 27.64 10.40
CA VAL A 85 16.63 28.06 11.35
C VAL A 85 16.48 27.50 12.76
N GLN A 86 17.12 26.37 13.03
CA GLN A 86 17.72 26.15 14.34
C GLN A 86 19.02 26.95 14.37
N THR A 87 19.03 28.10 15.05
CA THR A 87 20.29 28.74 15.50
C THR A 87 20.58 28.25 16.92
N PRO A 88 21.52 27.32 17.12
CA PRO A 88 22.12 27.11 18.43
C PRO A 88 23.24 28.13 18.59
N THR A 89 23.02 29.25 19.28
CA THR A 89 24.16 30.04 19.77
C THR A 89 23.81 30.81 21.05
N HIS A 90 24.42 30.34 22.14
CA HIS A 90 24.94 31.12 23.28
C HIS A 90 23.94 31.71 24.31
N ALA A 91 23.97 31.12 25.51
CA ALA A 91 23.55 31.75 26.76
C ALA A 91 24.50 32.89 27.17
N PRO A 92 24.01 33.90 27.90
CA PRO A 92 24.53 34.04 29.25
C PRO A 92 23.42 34.32 30.28
N ALA A 93 23.54 33.69 31.45
CA ALA A 93 22.93 34.17 32.69
C ALA A 93 23.60 35.51 33.08
N PRO A 94 22.91 36.43 33.80
CA PRO A 94 22.81 36.23 35.25
C PRO A 94 21.51 36.74 35.92
N ALA A 95 21.38 36.31 37.18
CA ALA A 95 20.76 36.99 38.32
C ALA A 95 19.22 36.99 38.52
N ALA A 96 18.83 36.12 39.47
CA ALA A 96 18.08 36.43 40.70
C ALA A 96 16.66 37.03 40.62
N SER A 97 15.68 36.24 41.07
CA SER A 97 14.79 36.55 42.22
C SER A 97 13.86 35.35 42.44
N SER A 98 14.08 34.52 43.46
CA SER A 98 13.53 34.60 44.82
C SER A 98 12.12 34.01 44.98
N ALA A 99 12.05 33.06 45.93
CA ALA A 99 10.92 32.71 46.78
C ALA A 99 9.84 31.76 46.21
N GLY A 100 9.66 30.64 46.92
CA GLY A 100 8.52 29.75 46.74
C GLY A 100 8.73 28.30 47.16
N LEU A 101 9.29 28.07 48.36
CA LEU A 101 9.22 26.77 49.03
C LEU A 101 7.80 26.58 49.57
N THR A 102 7.06 25.54 49.13
CA THR A 102 6.23 24.63 49.97
C THR A 102 5.93 23.38 49.11
N SER A 103 6.39 22.19 49.50
CA SER A 103 5.65 21.15 50.26
C SER A 103 4.43 20.58 49.48
N SER A 104 4.18 19.29 49.28
CA SER A 104 4.81 17.98 49.50
C SER A 104 3.84 16.93 48.87
N PRO A 105 4.15 15.62 48.86
CA PRO A 105 3.66 14.67 47.86
C PRO A 105 2.48 13.77 48.31
N VAL A 106 1.71 13.26 47.34
CA VAL A 106 1.33 11.85 47.13
C VAL A 106 0.58 11.72 45.80
#